data_AF-A0A6P8USV3-F1
#
_entry.id   AF-A0A6P8USV3-F1
#
_cell.length_a   1.000
_cell.length_b   1.000
_cell.length_c   1.000
_cell.angle_alpha   90.00
_cell.angle_beta   90.00
_cell.angle_gamma   90.00
#
_symmetry.space_group_name_H-M   'P 1'
#
loop_
_entity.id
_entity.type
_entity.pdbx_description
1 polymer ?
#
loop_
_entity_poly.entity_id
_entity_poly.type
_entity_poly.pdbx_seq_one_letter_code
_entity_poly.pdbx_strand_id
1 'polypeptide(L)'
;MGNLLGSWRFKEPSTVEECDSTWGSDSEGDEPAAAGDDSGVSGSVSPADSERVAGEPGERSPQLTDSPDSVPKMKRSFYAARDLYKYRHSYPNYRKSRQPNEYRNLRFYLNKIPLVPDGIYIEEILTKWRGDYDKLEHNHTYIQWLFPLREQGLNFYAHELTQEEIKEFQSTREAKRRFLAAYSLMLDFYGIKLLDKSGNVARAPNWKERFQHLNESQHNYLRITRILKSLGELGYEAFKAPLVHLFLEESLSHNTLPSMQHSVLEYFVYTIRLPATRRRLLRYARKHYRPPHGFMWGPPPKKRGGGGSTGAGSSGIRAPAPTPEQQRRGEEMSPSAGSRIIVSSHDAVVYQEGAVGGLKGGPSNMAGLEGALMMAGARGERNEYNDIVSL
;
A
#
# COMPACT_ATOMS: atom_id res chain seq x y z
N MET A 1 36.08 29.53 11.12
CA MET A 1 35.57 29.27 9.76
C MET A 1 34.08 28.97 9.85
N GLY A 2 33.29 29.24 8.82
CA GLY A 2 31.81 29.29 8.94
C GLY A 2 31.12 27.92 8.93
N ASN A 3 30.08 27.76 9.76
CA ASN A 3 29.19 26.60 9.72
C ASN A 3 28.27 26.64 8.50
N LEU A 4 28.64 25.95 7.42
CA LEU A 4 27.78 25.69 6.26
C LEU A 4 26.75 24.58 6.53
N LEU A 5 26.03 24.69 7.65
CA LEU A 5 24.78 23.96 7.89
C LEU A 5 23.67 24.62 7.06
N GLY A 6 23.72 24.38 5.75
CA GLY A 6 22.71 24.83 4.81
C GLY A 6 21.34 24.34 5.26
N SER A 7 20.43 25.25 5.58
CA SER A 7 19.05 24.89 5.91
C SER A 7 18.38 24.34 4.65
N TRP A 8 18.25 23.02 4.58
CA TRP A 8 17.44 22.32 3.58
C TRP A 8 15.97 22.68 3.81
N ARG A 9 15.56 23.87 3.34
CA ARG A 9 14.15 24.26 3.33
C ARG A 9 13.40 23.22 2.52
N PHE A 10 12.41 22.58 3.14
CA PHE A 10 11.55 21.62 2.46
C PHE A 10 10.75 22.35 1.38
N LYS A 11 11.21 22.30 0.13
CA LYS A 11 10.50 22.84 -1.03
C LYS A 11 9.30 21.93 -1.28
N GLU A 12 8.07 22.42 -1.09
CA GLU A 12 6.90 21.67 -1.54
C GLU A 12 6.97 21.48 -3.07
N PRO A 13 6.67 20.28 -3.60
CA PRO A 13 6.70 20.03 -5.03
C PRO A 13 5.63 20.83 -5.75
N SER A 14 6.02 21.39 -6.90
CA SER A 14 5.23 22.27 -7.76
C SER A 14 4.72 21.59 -9.04
N THR A 15 5.22 20.40 -9.37
CA THR A 15 4.75 19.59 -10.51
C THR A 15 4.40 18.15 -10.12
N VAL A 16 3.75 17.42 -11.02
CA VAL A 16 3.44 15.99 -10.86
C VAL A 16 4.73 15.16 -10.81
N GLU A 17 5.74 15.55 -11.58
CA GLU A 17 7.04 14.89 -11.70
C GLU A 17 7.87 15.07 -10.43
N GLU A 18 7.86 16.26 -9.82
CA GLU A 18 8.46 16.48 -8.49
C GLU A 18 7.73 15.69 -7.38
N CYS A 19 6.45 15.34 -7.59
CA CYS A 19 5.69 14.51 -6.65
C CYS A 19 5.97 12.99 -6.80
N ASP A 20 6.35 12.52 -7.99
CA ASP A 20 6.37 11.09 -8.34
C ASP A 20 7.78 10.48 -8.43
N SER A 21 8.29 10.03 -7.28
CA SER A 21 9.58 9.33 -7.16
C SER A 21 9.60 7.89 -7.70
N THR A 22 8.57 7.39 -8.40
CA THR A 22 8.48 5.97 -8.83
C THR A 22 9.59 5.54 -9.79
N TRP A 23 10.02 6.47 -10.65
CA TRP A 23 11.00 6.25 -11.70
C TRP A 23 12.30 7.07 -11.49
N GLY A 24 12.48 7.66 -10.30
CA GLY A 24 13.60 8.57 -9.99
C GLY A 24 14.91 7.88 -9.59
N SER A 25 15.04 6.56 -9.76
CA SER A 25 16.23 5.79 -9.36
C SER A 25 16.33 4.51 -10.19
N ASP A 26 17.09 4.58 -11.28
CA ASP A 26 17.40 3.44 -12.15
C ASP A 26 18.49 2.57 -11.50
N SER A 27 18.06 1.72 -10.58
CA SER A 27 18.72 0.43 -10.32
C SER A 27 17.90 -0.65 -11.03
N GLU A 28 17.87 -0.58 -12.36
CA GLU A 28 17.34 -1.63 -13.24
C GLU A 28 18.40 -2.75 -13.33
N GLY A 29 18.46 -3.58 -12.29
CA GLY A 29 19.17 -4.86 -12.31
C GLY A 29 18.20 -5.98 -12.66
N ASP A 30 18.61 -6.84 -13.60
CA ASP A 30 18.03 -8.13 -13.98
C ASP A 30 16.54 -8.17 -14.35
N GLU A 31 16.25 -8.01 -15.64
CA GLU A 31 15.25 -8.79 -16.38
C GLU A 31 15.94 -9.30 -17.67
N PRO A 32 15.89 -10.60 -18.00
CA PRO A 32 16.53 -11.13 -19.21
C PRO A 32 15.74 -10.75 -20.47
N ALA A 33 16.45 -10.30 -21.51
CA ALA A 33 15.81 -9.93 -22.77
C ALA A 33 15.29 -11.15 -23.54
N ALA A 34 13.97 -11.25 -23.72
CA ALA A 34 13.38 -12.14 -24.69
C ALA A 34 13.67 -11.62 -26.12
N ALA A 35 14.20 -12.49 -26.97
CA ALA A 35 14.55 -12.17 -28.36
C ALA A 35 13.41 -12.50 -29.34
N GLY A 36 13.46 -11.88 -30.53
CA GLY A 36 12.53 -12.13 -31.64
C GLY A 36 11.36 -11.12 -31.72
N ASP A 37 10.99 -10.61 -32.89
CA ASP A 37 11.73 -10.64 -34.16
C ASP A 37 11.32 -9.43 -35.05
N ASP A 38 12.08 -9.17 -36.11
CA ASP A 38 11.82 -8.08 -37.05
C ASP A 38 10.90 -8.52 -38.21
N SER A 39 9.95 -7.65 -38.56
CA SER A 39 9.28 -7.66 -39.87
C SER A 39 8.46 -6.37 -40.08
N GLY A 40 9.10 -5.29 -40.51
CA GLY A 40 8.39 -4.13 -41.05
C GLY A 40 7.97 -4.33 -42.51
N VAL A 41 6.79 -3.83 -42.91
CA VAL A 41 6.51 -3.53 -44.32
C VAL A 41 5.65 -2.27 -44.44
N SER A 42 5.89 -1.50 -45.51
CA SER A 42 5.15 -0.26 -45.83
C SER A 42 4.19 -0.52 -47.00
N GLY A 43 3.11 0.26 -47.09
CA GLY A 43 2.05 0.03 -48.08
C GLY A 43 1.12 1.22 -48.28
N SER A 44 1.61 2.29 -48.90
CA SER A 44 0.79 3.43 -49.33
C SER A 44 0.22 3.20 -50.73
N VAL A 45 -1.09 3.34 -50.92
CA VAL A 45 -1.73 3.68 -52.22
C VAL A 45 -3.10 4.31 -51.97
N SER A 46 -3.39 5.38 -52.72
CA SER A 46 -4.74 5.89 -52.97
C SER A 46 -5.09 5.64 -54.44
N PRO A 47 -6.38 5.72 -54.81
CA PRO A 47 -6.72 6.48 -56.00
C PRO A 47 -7.92 7.42 -55.80
N ALA A 48 -8.04 8.42 -56.68
CA ALA A 48 -9.26 9.18 -56.97
C ALA A 48 -10.04 8.46 -58.11
N ASP A 49 -11.16 8.91 -58.69
CA ASP A 49 -11.86 10.21 -58.77
C ASP A 49 -13.38 9.96 -58.94
N SER A 50 -14.23 11.01 -58.83
CA SER A 50 -15.31 11.33 -59.80
C SER A 50 -16.27 12.45 -59.36
N GLU A 51 -16.28 13.53 -60.16
CA GLU A 51 -17.42 14.39 -60.61
C GLU A 51 -18.69 14.59 -59.72
N ARG A 52 -18.96 15.80 -59.20
CA ARG A 52 -19.57 17.04 -59.82
C ARG A 52 -21.12 17.06 -59.89
N VAL A 53 -21.73 18.01 -59.16
CA VAL A 53 -22.86 18.88 -59.59
C VAL A 53 -22.68 20.25 -58.90
N ALA A 54 -23.21 21.35 -59.44
CA ALA A 54 -23.03 22.72 -58.90
C ALA A 54 -24.36 23.43 -58.58
N GLY A 55 -24.34 24.42 -57.67
CA GLY A 55 -25.47 25.29 -57.34
C GLY A 55 -25.13 26.32 -56.26
N GLU A 56 -25.36 27.61 -56.54
CA GLU A 56 -25.08 28.79 -55.70
C GLU A 56 -26.37 29.64 -55.53
N PRO A 57 -26.42 30.72 -54.72
CA PRO A 57 -25.50 31.12 -53.63
C PRO A 57 -26.19 31.57 -52.31
N GLY A 58 -25.46 31.48 -51.21
CA GLY A 58 -25.25 32.58 -50.25
C GLY A 58 -26.38 33.11 -49.36
N GLU A 59 -26.29 32.79 -48.06
CA GLU A 59 -26.54 33.79 -47.00
C GLU A 59 -25.51 33.63 -45.86
N ARG A 60 -25.24 34.68 -45.07
CA ARG A 60 -24.03 34.76 -44.22
C ARG A 60 -24.27 34.30 -42.78
N SER A 61 -23.46 33.34 -42.33
CA SER A 61 -23.23 33.04 -40.91
C SER A 61 -21.72 32.89 -40.63
N PRO A 62 -21.24 33.17 -39.41
CA PRO A 62 -19.81 33.34 -39.14
C PRO A 62 -19.02 32.02 -39.23
N GLN A 63 -17.85 32.08 -39.87
CA GLN A 63 -16.92 30.95 -39.94
C GLN A 63 -16.32 30.65 -38.55
N LEU A 64 -16.69 29.52 -37.98
CA LEU A 64 -15.83 28.80 -37.04
C LEU A 64 -14.88 27.92 -37.88
N THR A 65 -13.58 28.04 -37.65
CA THR A 65 -12.58 27.26 -38.37
C THR A 65 -12.40 25.91 -37.71
N ASP A 66 -13.10 24.88 -38.21
CA ASP A 66 -12.93 23.49 -37.77
C ASP A 66 -11.49 23.02 -38.01
N SER A 67 -10.68 23.10 -36.96
CA SER A 67 -9.41 22.39 -36.86
C SER A 67 -9.72 21.02 -36.24
N PRO A 68 -9.34 19.90 -36.87
CA PRO A 68 -9.75 18.57 -36.43
C PRO A 68 -9.31 18.31 -34.99
N ASP A 69 -10.25 17.82 -34.17
CA ASP A 69 -10.16 17.82 -32.71
C ASP A 69 -8.81 17.36 -32.15
N SER A 70 -8.11 18.30 -31.52
CA SER A 70 -7.04 17.96 -30.58
C SER A 70 -7.66 17.41 -29.28
N VAL A 71 -8.16 16.16 -29.35
CA VAL A 71 -8.79 15.44 -28.23
C VAL A 71 -8.01 15.73 -26.94
N PRO A 72 -8.64 16.31 -25.90
CA PRO A 72 -7.93 16.81 -24.74
C PRO A 72 -7.04 15.71 -24.13
N LYS A 73 -5.72 15.84 -24.33
CA LYS A 73 -4.75 14.89 -23.79
C LYS A 73 -4.89 14.90 -22.27
N MET A 74 -5.44 13.81 -21.75
CA MET A 74 -5.66 13.60 -20.32
C MET A 74 -4.35 13.91 -19.58
N LYS A 75 -4.44 14.63 -18.46
CA LYS A 75 -3.28 15.02 -17.65
C LYS A 75 -3.43 14.42 -16.27
N ARG A 76 -2.29 14.03 -15.68
CA ARG A 76 -2.26 13.58 -14.29
C ARG A 76 -2.62 14.73 -13.35
N SER A 77 -3.33 14.38 -12.29
CA SER A 77 -3.84 15.30 -11.29
C SER A 77 -2.70 15.73 -10.37
N PHE A 78 -2.26 16.98 -10.50
CA PHE A 78 -1.31 17.57 -9.55
C PHE A 78 -1.84 17.53 -8.10
N TYR A 79 -3.16 17.62 -7.90
CA TYR A 79 -3.76 17.45 -6.58
C TYR A 79 -3.51 16.04 -6.01
N ALA A 80 -3.78 14.98 -6.79
CA ALA A 80 -3.57 13.59 -6.39
C ALA A 80 -2.09 13.29 -6.14
N ALA A 81 -1.22 13.74 -7.06
CA ALA A 81 0.21 13.57 -6.95
C ALA A 81 0.77 14.24 -5.68
N ARG A 82 0.32 15.46 -5.38
CA ARG A 82 0.75 16.24 -4.20
C ARG A 82 0.20 15.69 -2.88
N ASP A 83 -1.06 15.28 -2.82
CA ASP A 83 -1.64 14.60 -1.65
C ASP A 83 -0.81 13.37 -1.27
N LEU A 84 -0.63 12.46 -2.24
CA LEU A 84 0.05 11.20 -2.00
C LEU A 84 1.57 11.39 -1.85
N TYR A 85 2.14 12.49 -2.36
CA TYR A 85 3.49 12.91 -1.98
C TYR A 85 3.57 13.25 -0.48
N LYS A 86 2.66 14.07 0.07
CA LYS A 86 2.69 14.45 1.49
C LYS A 86 2.51 13.24 2.40
N TYR A 87 1.64 12.31 2.02
CA TYR A 87 1.51 10.99 2.64
C TYR A 87 2.80 10.15 2.59
N ARG A 88 3.42 9.99 1.41
CA ARG A 88 4.64 9.18 1.25
C ARG A 88 5.83 9.74 2.03
N HIS A 89 5.88 11.06 2.23
CA HIS A 89 6.91 11.76 3.01
C HIS A 89 6.51 12.02 4.47
N SER A 90 5.53 11.28 5.00
CA SER A 90 5.18 11.27 6.43
C SER A 90 4.85 12.66 7.01
N TYR A 91 4.21 13.54 6.24
CA TYR A 91 3.68 14.82 6.69
C TYR A 91 4.72 15.72 7.42
N PRO A 92 5.64 16.35 6.69
CA PRO A 92 6.74 17.14 7.26
C PRO A 92 6.28 18.36 8.09
N ASN A 93 5.00 18.74 8.00
CA ASN A 93 4.40 19.80 8.80
C ASN A 93 4.16 19.30 10.24
N TYR A 94 5.20 19.39 11.07
CA TYR A 94 5.17 19.02 12.49
C TYR A 94 3.96 19.62 13.23
N ARG A 95 3.26 18.76 13.98
CA ARG A 95 2.20 19.16 14.91
C ARG A 95 2.67 18.93 16.35
N LYS A 96 2.14 19.73 17.28
CA LYS A 96 2.44 19.58 18.71
C LYS A 96 2.13 18.15 19.17
N SER A 97 3.08 17.55 19.88
CA SER A 97 2.85 16.32 20.63
C SER A 97 1.67 16.51 21.61
N ARG A 98 0.92 15.44 21.85
CA ARG A 98 -0.27 15.40 22.71
C ARG A 98 -0.05 14.44 23.86
N GLN A 99 -0.77 14.62 24.97
CA GLN A 99 -0.74 13.68 26.08
C GLN A 99 -1.56 12.40 25.76
N PRO A 100 -1.25 11.22 26.34
CA PRO A 100 -1.94 9.97 25.99
C PRO A 100 -3.45 9.94 26.26
N ASN A 101 -3.95 10.79 27.16
CA ASN A 101 -5.38 10.98 27.41
C ASN A 101 -6.10 11.73 26.26
N GLU A 102 -5.38 12.47 25.42
CA GLU A 102 -5.88 13.17 24.22
C GLU A 102 -5.89 12.30 22.95
N TYR A 103 -5.33 11.09 23.00
CA TYR A 103 -5.29 10.14 21.87
C TYR A 103 -6.69 9.59 21.56
N ARG A 104 -7.54 10.41 20.91
CA ARG A 104 -8.95 10.08 20.67
C ARG A 104 -9.13 8.86 19.76
N ASN A 105 -8.25 8.67 18.77
CA ASN A 105 -8.33 7.53 17.87
C ASN A 105 -8.00 6.25 18.63
N LEU A 106 -6.91 6.25 19.42
CA LEU A 106 -6.57 5.12 20.28
C LEU A 106 -7.66 4.85 21.34
N ARG A 107 -8.23 5.89 21.96
CA ARG A 107 -9.30 5.74 22.95
C ARG A 107 -10.58 5.16 22.34
N PHE A 108 -10.95 5.54 21.13
CA PHE A 108 -12.03 4.92 20.37
C PHE A 108 -11.70 3.45 20.07
N TYR A 109 -10.49 3.16 19.61
CA TYR A 109 -10.01 1.78 19.37
C TYR A 109 -9.89 0.90 20.61
N LEU A 110 -9.74 1.50 21.79
CA LEU A 110 -9.83 0.84 23.10
C LEU A 110 -11.27 0.70 23.64
N ASN A 111 -12.28 1.10 22.86
CA ASN A 111 -13.70 1.17 23.26
C ASN A 111 -13.97 2.10 24.45
N LYS A 112 -13.08 3.06 24.74
CA LYS A 112 -13.14 4.00 25.88
C LYS A 112 -13.87 5.31 25.58
N ILE A 113 -14.17 5.59 24.31
CA ILE A 113 -15.07 6.66 23.86
C ILE A 113 -15.84 6.18 22.63
N PRO A 114 -17.08 6.67 22.41
CA PRO A 114 -17.76 6.48 21.14
C PRO A 114 -17.18 7.40 20.06
N LEU A 115 -17.54 7.12 18.80
CA LEU A 115 -17.40 8.07 17.71
C LEU A 115 -18.38 9.24 17.88
N VAL A 116 -18.01 10.40 17.35
CA VAL A 116 -18.79 11.65 17.43
C VAL A 116 -19.09 12.13 16.01
N PRO A 117 -20.31 12.62 15.71
CA PRO A 117 -21.41 12.91 16.65
C PRO A 117 -22.25 11.71 17.12
N ASP A 118 -22.30 10.61 16.38
CA ASP A 118 -23.38 9.60 16.47
C ASP A 118 -23.46 8.81 17.79
N GLY A 119 -22.44 8.86 18.65
CA GLY A 119 -22.44 8.19 19.97
C GLY A 119 -22.15 6.69 19.92
N ILE A 120 -21.70 6.16 18.78
CA ILE A 120 -21.56 4.72 18.53
C ILE A 120 -20.15 4.23 18.84
N TYR A 121 -20.06 3.13 19.60
CA TYR A 121 -18.82 2.48 20.01
C TYR A 121 -18.23 1.57 18.91
N ILE A 122 -16.90 1.40 18.89
CA ILE A 122 -16.24 0.58 17.87
C ILE A 122 -16.73 -0.88 17.88
N GLU A 123 -16.99 -1.44 19.05
CA GLU A 123 -17.50 -2.81 19.14
C GLU A 123 -18.91 -2.98 18.57
N GLU A 124 -19.76 -1.95 18.64
CA GLU A 124 -21.06 -1.98 17.97
C GLU A 124 -20.90 -2.03 16.44
N ILE A 125 -20.00 -1.23 15.86
CA ILE A 125 -19.73 -1.28 14.43
C ILE A 125 -19.23 -2.66 14.02
N LEU A 126 -18.25 -3.20 14.75
CA LEU A 126 -17.61 -4.47 14.41
C LEU A 126 -18.51 -5.71 14.59
N THR A 127 -19.56 -5.62 15.42
CA THR A 127 -20.48 -6.73 15.72
C THR A 127 -21.84 -6.60 15.04
N LYS A 128 -22.48 -5.42 15.08
CA LYS A 128 -23.87 -5.22 14.62
C LYS A 128 -24.00 -4.73 13.18
N TRP A 129 -22.92 -4.24 12.55
CA TRP A 129 -22.99 -3.67 11.19
C TRP A 129 -22.42 -4.62 10.11
N ARG A 130 -21.99 -5.83 10.48
CA ARG A 130 -21.51 -6.84 9.52
C ARG A 130 -22.69 -7.37 8.69
N GLY A 131 -22.62 -7.22 7.38
CA GLY A 131 -23.72 -7.52 6.45
C GLY A 131 -24.76 -6.39 6.32
N ASP A 132 -24.73 -5.36 7.18
CA ASP A 132 -25.59 -4.18 7.10
C ASP A 132 -24.97 -3.14 6.15
N TYR A 133 -25.04 -3.46 4.85
CA TYR A 133 -24.39 -2.67 3.82
C TYR A 133 -25.05 -1.31 3.59
N ASP A 134 -26.36 -1.17 3.79
CA ASP A 134 -27.05 0.11 3.68
C ASP A 134 -26.58 1.10 4.75
N LYS A 135 -26.40 0.63 6.00
CA LYS A 135 -25.87 1.47 7.09
C LYS A 135 -24.40 1.84 6.89
N LEU A 136 -23.59 0.91 6.35
CA LEU A 136 -22.20 1.19 5.98
C LEU A 136 -22.09 2.16 4.79
N GLU A 137 -23.07 2.19 3.88
CA GLU A 137 -23.07 3.14 2.77
C GLU A 137 -23.52 4.54 3.21
N HIS A 138 -24.67 4.66 3.87
CA HIS A 138 -25.29 5.94 4.20
C HIS A 138 -24.62 6.68 5.37
N ASN A 139 -23.97 5.98 6.31
CA ASN A 139 -23.20 6.66 7.35
C ASN A 139 -21.82 7.09 6.82
N HIS A 140 -21.49 8.38 6.94
CA HIS A 140 -20.20 8.93 6.49
C HIS A 140 -19.27 9.34 7.65
N THR A 141 -19.71 9.23 8.91
CA THR A 141 -18.94 9.65 10.09
C THR A 141 -17.92 8.57 10.49
N TYR A 142 -18.33 7.29 10.47
CA TYR A 142 -17.56 6.17 11.03
C TYR A 142 -16.22 5.96 10.32
N ILE A 143 -16.17 6.15 8.99
CA ILE A 143 -14.98 5.82 8.18
C ILE A 143 -13.76 6.62 8.61
N GLN A 144 -13.98 7.80 9.20
CA GLN A 144 -12.91 8.69 9.65
C GLN A 144 -12.31 8.25 10.99
N TRP A 145 -13.12 7.59 11.82
CA TRP A 145 -12.74 7.00 13.10
C TRP A 145 -12.15 5.59 12.93
N LEU A 146 -12.67 4.76 12.00
CA LEU A 146 -12.08 3.44 11.69
C LEU A 146 -10.75 3.55 10.95
N PHE A 147 -10.58 4.54 10.07
CA PHE A 147 -9.35 4.71 9.28
C PHE A 147 -8.78 6.11 9.52
N PRO A 148 -8.22 6.37 10.71
CA PRO A 148 -7.67 7.68 11.05
C PRO A 148 -6.38 7.96 10.26
N LEU A 149 -6.09 9.25 10.05
CA LEU A 149 -4.96 9.77 9.25
C LEU A 149 -4.29 10.94 9.97
N ARG A 150 -3.10 11.34 9.50
CA ARG A 150 -2.43 12.61 9.84
C ARG A 150 -2.88 13.77 8.93
N GLU A 151 -4.17 13.77 8.60
CA GLU A 151 -4.86 14.72 7.71
C GLU A 151 -6.29 14.93 8.20
N GLN A 152 -6.75 16.18 8.27
CA GLN A 152 -8.12 16.48 8.66
C GLN A 152 -9.08 15.97 7.57
N GLY A 153 -9.98 15.07 7.94
CA GLY A 153 -11.12 14.70 7.10
C GLY A 153 -12.35 15.56 7.42
N LEU A 154 -13.43 15.35 6.67
CA LEU A 154 -14.68 16.11 6.78
C LEU A 154 -15.37 16.02 8.16
N ASN A 155 -15.01 15.03 9.00
CA ASN A 155 -15.48 14.94 10.38
C ASN A 155 -14.45 15.60 11.32
N PHE A 156 -14.72 16.85 11.71
CA PHE A 156 -13.86 17.62 12.62
C PHE A 156 -13.68 16.99 14.01
N TYR A 157 -14.57 16.07 14.43
CA TYR A 157 -14.42 15.36 15.71
C TYR A 157 -13.42 14.20 15.65
N ALA A 158 -13.18 13.64 14.45
CA ALA A 158 -12.15 12.65 14.21
C ALA A 158 -10.79 13.37 14.13
N HIS A 159 -10.08 13.42 15.26
CA HIS A 159 -8.80 14.12 15.38
C HIS A 159 -7.74 13.45 14.50
N GLU A 160 -6.91 14.26 13.85
CA GLU A 160 -5.72 13.75 13.17
C GLU A 160 -4.80 13.00 14.12
N LEU A 161 -4.23 11.88 13.66
CA LEU A 161 -3.21 11.11 14.37
C LEU A 161 -1.98 11.98 14.69
N THR A 162 -1.26 11.64 15.76
CA THR A 162 0.12 12.10 15.97
C THR A 162 1.10 10.93 15.78
N GLN A 163 2.40 11.22 15.70
CA GLN A 163 3.40 10.16 15.52
C GLN A 163 3.54 9.28 16.78
N GLU A 164 3.18 9.83 17.93
CA GLU A 164 3.13 9.20 19.25
C GLU A 164 1.86 8.36 19.41
N GLU A 165 0.69 8.88 19.00
CA GLU A 165 -0.56 8.09 18.96
C GLU A 165 -0.41 6.88 18.02
N ILE A 166 0.27 7.03 16.87
CA ILE A 166 0.59 5.92 15.97
C ILE A 166 1.49 4.87 16.64
N LYS A 167 2.53 5.29 17.38
CA LYS A 167 3.42 4.35 18.09
C LYS A 167 2.66 3.56 19.15
N GLU A 168 1.80 4.21 19.92
CA GLU A 168 1.02 3.55 20.98
C GLU A 168 -0.14 2.70 20.42
N PHE A 169 -0.70 3.05 19.27
CA PHE A 169 -1.56 2.16 18.51
C PHE A 169 -0.81 0.90 18.06
N GLN A 170 0.45 1.06 17.61
CA GLN A 170 1.31 -0.03 17.20
C GLN A 170 1.94 -0.83 18.37
N SER A 171 1.85 -0.37 19.63
CA SER A 171 2.13 -1.18 20.82
C SER A 171 0.88 -1.96 21.28
N THR A 172 -0.31 -1.35 21.17
CA THR A 172 -1.58 -1.87 21.72
C THR A 172 -2.14 -3.05 20.93
N ARG A 173 -2.07 -4.28 21.49
CA ARG A 173 -2.64 -5.52 20.91
C ARG A 173 -4.11 -5.37 20.51
N GLU A 174 -4.92 -4.76 21.38
CA GLU A 174 -6.37 -4.68 21.19
C GLU A 174 -6.78 -3.69 20.09
N ALA A 175 -6.05 -2.57 19.95
CA ALA A 175 -6.26 -1.62 18.86
C ALA A 175 -5.98 -2.29 17.51
N LYS A 176 -4.88 -3.05 17.39
CA LYS A 176 -4.57 -3.88 16.22
C LYS A 176 -5.66 -4.90 15.89
N ARG A 177 -6.17 -5.60 16.91
CA ARG A 177 -7.25 -6.61 16.75
C ARG A 177 -8.51 -5.96 16.15
N ARG A 178 -8.98 -4.87 16.75
CA ARG A 178 -10.15 -4.12 16.26
C ARG A 178 -9.87 -3.44 14.90
N PHE A 179 -8.63 -3.07 14.58
CA PHE A 179 -8.28 -2.47 13.28
C PHE A 179 -8.34 -3.48 12.13
N LEU A 180 -7.82 -4.70 12.35
CA LEU A 180 -7.97 -5.80 11.39
C LEU A 180 -9.43 -6.22 11.21
N ALA A 181 -10.23 -6.20 12.28
CA ALA A 181 -11.67 -6.41 12.20
C ALA A 181 -12.38 -5.31 11.38
N ALA A 182 -12.00 -4.04 11.56
CA ALA A 182 -12.52 -2.92 10.77
C ALA A 182 -12.14 -3.03 9.28
N TYR A 183 -10.90 -3.43 8.98
CA TYR A 183 -10.47 -3.70 7.61
C TYR A 183 -11.24 -4.86 6.98
N SER A 184 -11.44 -5.96 7.70
CA SER A 184 -12.28 -7.09 7.28
C SER A 184 -13.72 -6.66 7.00
N LEU A 185 -14.31 -5.80 7.83
CA LEU A 185 -15.66 -5.28 7.65
C LEU A 185 -15.79 -4.44 6.36
N MET A 186 -14.82 -3.57 6.09
CA MET A 186 -14.84 -2.75 4.86
C MET A 186 -14.56 -3.57 3.60
N LEU A 187 -13.67 -4.57 3.66
CA LEU A 187 -13.47 -5.48 2.53
C LEU A 187 -14.77 -6.23 2.19
N ASP A 188 -15.48 -6.75 3.20
CA ASP A 188 -16.74 -7.48 3.03
C ASP A 188 -17.82 -6.62 2.35
N PHE A 189 -17.97 -5.37 2.82
CA PHE A 189 -18.85 -4.35 2.20
C PHE A 189 -18.49 -4.04 0.74
N TYR A 190 -17.21 -4.16 0.37
CA TYR A 190 -16.71 -4.02 -1.01
C TYR A 190 -16.77 -5.33 -1.83
N GLY A 191 -17.25 -6.45 -1.28
CA GLY A 191 -17.28 -7.74 -1.99
C GLY A 191 -15.93 -8.45 -2.04
N ILE A 192 -15.06 -8.18 -1.06
CA ILE A 192 -13.68 -8.68 -0.98
C ILE A 192 -13.51 -9.40 0.37
N LYS A 193 -12.72 -10.47 0.41
CA LYS A 193 -12.34 -11.16 1.65
C LYS A 193 -10.83 -11.10 1.88
N LEU A 194 -10.45 -10.91 3.15
CA LEU A 194 -9.08 -11.10 3.62
C LEU A 194 -8.81 -12.61 3.72
N LEU A 195 -7.67 -13.06 3.20
CA LEU A 195 -7.29 -14.47 3.19
C LEU A 195 -6.34 -14.82 4.33
N ASP A 196 -5.41 -13.92 4.68
CA ASP A 196 -4.31 -14.21 5.61
C ASP A 196 -3.81 -12.98 6.39
N LYS A 197 -2.80 -13.23 7.24
CA LYS A 197 -2.11 -12.22 8.04
C LYS A 197 -1.03 -11.44 7.25
N SER A 198 -0.78 -11.80 6.00
CA SER A 198 0.11 -11.08 5.08
C SER A 198 -0.62 -9.94 4.36
N GLY A 199 -1.96 -10.00 4.32
CA GLY A 199 -2.83 -9.03 3.69
C GLY A 199 -3.33 -9.44 2.31
N ASN A 200 -3.20 -10.71 1.93
CA ASN A 200 -3.72 -11.21 0.66
C ASN A 200 -5.25 -11.19 0.65
N VAL A 201 -5.84 -10.87 -0.50
CA VAL A 201 -7.29 -10.70 -0.68
C VAL A 201 -7.80 -11.41 -1.93
N ALA A 202 -9.09 -11.75 -1.95
CA ALA A 202 -9.80 -12.23 -3.13
C ALA A 202 -11.27 -11.77 -3.11
N ARG A 203 -12.01 -11.99 -4.20
CA ARG A 203 -13.47 -11.83 -4.24
C ARG A 203 -14.17 -12.59 -3.10
N ALA A 204 -15.09 -11.94 -2.41
CA ALA A 204 -16.03 -12.57 -1.49
C ALA A 204 -17.19 -13.24 -2.26
N PRO A 205 -18.02 -14.12 -1.65
CA PRO A 205 -19.09 -14.81 -2.37
C PRO A 205 -20.11 -13.88 -3.07
N ASN A 206 -20.38 -12.73 -2.46
CA ASN A 206 -21.31 -11.69 -2.94
C ASN A 206 -20.70 -10.67 -3.90
N TRP A 207 -19.46 -10.87 -4.39
CA TRP A 207 -18.68 -9.85 -5.11
C TRP A 207 -19.41 -9.16 -6.25
N LYS A 208 -20.30 -9.85 -6.98
CA LYS A 208 -21.00 -9.31 -8.16
C LYS A 208 -21.83 -8.07 -7.82
N GLU A 209 -22.68 -8.19 -6.80
CA GLU A 209 -23.54 -7.11 -6.30
C GLU A 209 -22.71 -5.96 -5.74
N ARG A 210 -21.72 -6.27 -4.89
CA ARG A 210 -20.87 -5.27 -4.24
C ARG A 210 -19.97 -4.52 -5.23
N PHE A 211 -19.52 -5.18 -6.31
CA PHE A 211 -18.76 -4.55 -7.38
C PHE A 211 -19.64 -3.68 -8.28
N GLN A 212 -20.89 -4.10 -8.57
CA GLN A 212 -21.85 -3.21 -9.25
C GLN A 212 -22.06 -1.92 -8.42
N HIS A 213 -22.40 -2.06 -7.14
CA HIS A 213 -22.55 -0.94 -6.20
C HIS A 213 -21.28 -0.06 -6.14
N LEU A 214 -20.07 -0.65 -6.20
CA LEU A 214 -18.82 0.10 -6.29
C LEU A 214 -18.62 0.86 -7.61
N ASN A 215 -19.21 0.45 -8.73
CA ASN A 215 -19.14 1.21 -9.98
C ASN A 215 -20.07 2.44 -9.96
N GLU A 216 -21.13 2.38 -9.18
CA GLU A 216 -22.18 3.39 -9.03
C GLU A 216 -21.79 4.43 -7.95
N SER A 217 -21.34 3.98 -6.77
CA SER A 217 -21.03 4.82 -5.60
C SER A 217 -19.56 5.30 -5.53
N GLN A 218 -19.20 6.27 -6.37
CA GLN A 218 -17.82 6.78 -6.50
C GLN A 218 -17.18 7.33 -5.20
N HIS A 219 -17.95 7.81 -4.22
CA HIS A 219 -17.40 8.26 -2.93
C HIS A 219 -16.70 7.14 -2.15
N ASN A 220 -17.01 5.88 -2.45
CA ASN A 220 -16.28 4.74 -1.90
C ASN A 220 -14.82 4.68 -2.38
N TYR A 221 -14.45 5.31 -3.49
CA TYR A 221 -13.04 5.41 -3.90
C TYR A 221 -12.24 6.34 -2.97
N LEU A 222 -12.90 7.36 -2.40
CA LEU A 222 -12.32 8.21 -1.35
C LEU A 222 -12.20 7.43 -0.02
N ARG A 223 -13.21 6.62 0.33
CA ARG A 223 -13.13 5.70 1.48
C ARG A 223 -11.97 4.70 1.32
N ILE A 224 -11.81 4.07 0.15
CA ILE A 224 -10.71 3.14 -0.18
C ILE A 224 -9.35 3.85 -0.10
N THR A 225 -9.23 5.07 -0.65
CA THR A 225 -8.00 5.86 -0.53
C THR A 225 -7.63 6.13 0.93
N ARG A 226 -8.62 6.46 1.78
CA ARG A 226 -8.42 6.65 3.22
C ARG A 226 -7.99 5.36 3.93
N ILE A 227 -8.61 4.23 3.61
CA ILE A 227 -8.22 2.90 4.11
C ILE A 227 -6.76 2.59 3.74
N LEU A 228 -6.39 2.74 2.46
CA LEU A 228 -5.02 2.48 1.97
C LEU A 228 -3.98 3.39 2.64
N LYS A 229 -4.28 4.67 2.84
CA LYS A 229 -3.39 5.59 3.59
C LYS A 229 -3.27 5.12 5.05
N SER A 230 -4.39 4.83 5.73
CA SER A 230 -4.44 4.45 7.15
C SER A 230 -3.77 3.11 7.45
N LEU A 231 -3.93 2.10 6.59
CA LEU A 231 -3.17 0.84 6.64
C LEU A 231 -1.66 1.11 6.77
N GLY A 232 -1.11 2.00 5.93
CA GLY A 232 0.31 2.33 5.97
C GLY A 232 0.71 3.24 7.14
N GLU A 233 -0.19 4.05 7.71
CA GLU A 233 0.09 4.80 8.95
C GLU A 233 0.16 3.87 10.16
N LEU A 234 -0.70 2.84 10.22
CA LEU A 234 -0.84 1.96 11.37
C LEU A 234 -0.01 0.65 11.27
N GLY A 235 0.94 0.59 10.32
CA GLY A 235 1.95 -0.47 10.23
C GLY A 235 1.67 -1.61 9.25
N TYR A 236 0.55 -1.55 8.53
CA TYR A 236 0.07 -2.59 7.61
C TYR A 236 0.38 -2.27 6.13
N GLU A 237 1.56 -1.71 5.84
CA GLU A 237 1.94 -1.29 4.47
C GLU A 237 1.89 -2.46 3.46
N ALA A 238 2.18 -3.70 3.90
CA ALA A 238 2.12 -4.90 3.07
C ALA A 238 0.70 -5.20 2.53
N PHE A 239 -0.35 -4.91 3.32
CA PHE A 239 -1.74 -5.26 3.01
C PHE A 239 -2.30 -4.46 1.81
N LYS A 240 -1.65 -3.34 1.47
CA LYS A 240 -2.08 -2.44 0.41
C LYS A 240 -1.79 -3.01 -0.98
N ALA A 241 -0.65 -3.70 -1.15
CA ALA A 241 -0.24 -4.16 -2.48
C ALA A 241 -1.15 -5.25 -3.08
N PRO A 242 -1.60 -6.28 -2.32
CA PRO A 242 -2.60 -7.24 -2.82
C PRO A 242 -3.95 -6.58 -3.15
N LEU A 243 -4.43 -5.66 -2.30
CA LEU A 243 -5.70 -4.96 -2.53
C LEU A 243 -5.65 -4.07 -3.79
N VAL A 244 -4.56 -3.34 -4.00
CA VAL A 244 -4.37 -2.53 -5.20
C VAL A 244 -4.18 -3.41 -6.46
N HIS A 245 -3.51 -4.56 -6.34
CA HIS A 245 -3.42 -5.51 -7.45
C HIS A 245 -4.80 -6.05 -7.85
N LEU A 246 -5.62 -6.45 -6.88
CA LEU A 246 -6.99 -6.89 -7.14
C LEU A 246 -7.78 -5.80 -7.88
N PHE A 247 -7.78 -4.55 -7.41
CA PHE A 247 -8.48 -3.46 -8.10
C PHE A 247 -7.93 -3.17 -9.51
N LEU A 248 -6.63 -3.34 -9.77
CA LEU A 248 -6.07 -3.25 -11.14
C LEU A 248 -6.58 -4.39 -12.03
N GLU A 249 -6.62 -5.62 -11.51
CA GLU A 249 -7.09 -6.78 -12.25
C GLU A 249 -8.60 -6.71 -12.57
N GLU A 250 -9.42 -6.31 -11.59
CA GLU A 250 -10.87 -6.14 -11.77
C GLU A 250 -11.23 -5.00 -12.74
N SER A 251 -10.47 -3.89 -12.73
CA SER A 251 -10.71 -2.73 -13.59
C SER A 251 -10.09 -2.81 -14.99
N LEU A 252 -8.98 -3.54 -15.17
CA LEU A 252 -8.24 -3.60 -16.45
C LEU A 252 -8.30 -4.94 -17.17
N SER A 253 -8.53 -6.05 -16.46
CA SER A 253 -8.49 -7.40 -17.03
C SER A 253 -9.87 -8.05 -17.10
N HIS A 254 -10.64 -8.00 -16.00
CA HIS A 254 -11.98 -8.62 -15.94
C HIS A 254 -13.12 -7.66 -16.30
N ASN A 255 -12.85 -6.35 -16.38
CA ASN A 255 -13.84 -5.29 -16.66
C ASN A 255 -15.07 -5.32 -15.73
N THR A 256 -14.86 -5.69 -14.46
CA THR A 256 -15.89 -5.76 -13.40
C THR A 256 -15.96 -4.48 -12.57
N LEU A 257 -14.86 -3.71 -12.51
CA LEU A 257 -14.76 -2.41 -11.84
C LEU A 257 -14.26 -1.28 -12.78
N PRO A 258 -14.85 -1.10 -13.99
CA PRO A 258 -14.37 -0.10 -14.96
C PRO A 258 -14.41 1.34 -14.41
N SER A 259 -15.42 1.72 -13.63
CA SER A 259 -15.52 3.07 -13.04
C SER A 259 -14.35 3.40 -12.10
N MET A 260 -13.69 2.38 -11.54
CA MET A 260 -12.55 2.53 -10.63
C MET A 260 -11.21 2.75 -11.35
N GLN A 261 -11.14 2.52 -12.67
CA GLN A 261 -9.90 2.52 -13.46
C GLN A 261 -9.05 3.80 -13.27
N HIS A 262 -9.68 4.97 -13.21
CA HIS A 262 -8.97 6.23 -12.94
C HIS A 262 -8.43 6.28 -11.51
N SER A 263 -9.26 5.97 -10.51
CA SER A 263 -8.88 6.04 -9.09
C SER A 263 -7.78 5.05 -8.71
N VAL A 264 -7.78 3.83 -9.26
CA VAL A 264 -6.73 2.84 -8.95
C VAL A 264 -5.37 3.26 -9.50
N LEU A 265 -5.32 3.83 -10.71
CA LEU A 265 -4.09 4.28 -11.35
C LEU A 265 -3.57 5.62 -10.80
N GLU A 266 -4.45 6.60 -10.63
CA GLU A 266 -4.06 7.95 -10.24
C GLU A 266 -3.86 8.09 -8.71
N TYR A 267 -4.60 7.31 -7.91
CA TYR A 267 -4.54 7.37 -6.45
C TYR A 267 -4.02 6.08 -5.81
N PHE A 268 -4.68 4.93 -6.03
CA PHE A 268 -4.47 3.78 -5.14
C PHE A 268 -3.05 3.20 -5.23
N VAL A 269 -2.49 3.04 -6.44
CA VAL A 269 -1.07 2.66 -6.65
C VAL A 269 -0.13 3.65 -5.96
N TYR A 270 -0.44 4.94 -5.98
CA TYR A 270 0.40 5.98 -5.40
C TYR A 270 0.32 6.08 -3.87
N THR A 271 -0.61 5.38 -3.23
CA THR A 271 -0.56 5.16 -1.77
C THR A 271 0.62 4.28 -1.36
N ILE A 272 1.13 3.38 -2.22
CA ILE A 272 2.23 2.47 -1.87
C ILE A 272 3.54 3.24 -1.69
N ARG A 273 4.20 3.12 -0.52
CA ARG A 273 5.41 3.91 -0.24
C ARG A 273 6.65 3.46 -1.03
N LEU A 274 6.87 2.15 -1.20
CA LEU A 274 8.06 1.62 -1.89
C LEU A 274 8.00 1.79 -3.42
N PRO A 275 8.94 2.51 -4.07
CA PRO A 275 8.93 2.73 -5.52
C PRO A 275 8.93 1.44 -6.35
N ALA A 276 9.69 0.43 -5.95
CA ALA A 276 9.76 -0.86 -6.66
C ALA A 276 8.40 -1.57 -6.72
N THR A 277 7.59 -1.51 -5.65
CA THR A 277 6.23 -2.08 -5.65
C THR A 277 5.30 -1.28 -6.55
N ARG A 278 5.41 0.07 -6.57
CA ARG A 278 4.67 0.90 -7.55
C ARG A 278 5.06 0.54 -8.98
N ARG A 279 6.35 0.37 -9.30
CA ARG A 279 6.81 -0.07 -10.63
C ARG A 279 6.21 -1.42 -11.05
N ARG A 280 6.14 -2.42 -10.15
CA ARG A 280 5.48 -3.71 -10.45
C ARG A 280 4.00 -3.55 -10.79
N LEU A 281 3.25 -2.80 -9.97
CA LEU A 281 1.82 -2.52 -10.20
C LEU A 281 1.58 -1.75 -11.51
N LEU A 282 2.43 -0.76 -11.83
CA LEU A 282 2.33 0.01 -13.07
C LEU A 282 2.78 -0.77 -14.31
N ARG A 283 3.71 -1.72 -14.19
CA ARG A 283 4.07 -2.68 -15.27
C ARG A 283 2.91 -3.62 -15.57
N TYR A 284 2.25 -4.16 -14.54
CA TYR A 284 0.99 -4.91 -14.71
C TYR A 284 -0.07 -4.04 -15.41
N ALA A 285 -0.34 -2.85 -14.88
CA ALA A 285 -1.33 -1.95 -15.44
C ALA A 285 -1.07 -1.64 -16.92
N ARG A 286 0.17 -1.33 -17.31
CA ARG A 286 0.55 -1.04 -18.71
C ARG A 286 0.27 -2.20 -19.67
N LYS A 287 0.42 -3.45 -19.23
CA LYS A 287 0.15 -4.65 -20.05
C LYS A 287 -1.35 -4.80 -20.35
N HIS A 288 -2.20 -4.48 -19.38
CA HIS A 288 -3.65 -4.72 -19.45
C HIS A 288 -4.46 -3.48 -19.90
N TYR A 289 -3.97 -2.26 -19.68
CA TYR A 289 -4.64 -1.01 -20.07
C TYR A 289 -4.93 -0.91 -21.58
N ARG A 290 -6.13 -0.44 -21.94
CA ARG A 290 -6.55 -0.20 -23.33
C ARG A 290 -7.14 1.22 -23.47
N PRO A 291 -6.86 1.93 -24.57
CA PRO A 291 -5.88 1.60 -25.61
C PRO A 291 -4.43 1.74 -25.07
N PRO A 292 -3.45 0.91 -25.51
CA PRO A 292 -2.10 0.89 -24.91
C PRO A 292 -1.34 2.22 -24.99
N HIS A 293 -1.60 3.03 -26.02
CA HIS A 293 -0.98 4.36 -26.19
C HIS A 293 -1.51 5.42 -25.21
N GLY A 294 -2.65 5.15 -24.54
CA GLY A 294 -3.24 6.04 -23.54
C GLY A 294 -2.66 5.88 -22.13
N PHE A 295 -1.69 4.98 -21.92
CA PHE A 295 -1.13 4.71 -20.60
C PHE A 295 -0.06 5.73 -20.20
N MET A 296 -0.42 6.67 -19.31
CA MET A 296 0.41 7.82 -18.94
C MET A 296 1.30 7.61 -17.70
N TRP A 297 1.09 6.52 -16.95
CA TRP A 297 1.80 6.23 -15.69
C TRP A 297 3.10 5.43 -15.88
N GLY A 298 3.61 5.35 -17.10
CA GLY A 298 4.87 4.69 -17.42
C GLY A 298 6.10 5.48 -16.92
N PRO A 299 7.32 4.95 -17.16
CA PRO A 299 8.53 5.73 -16.97
C PRO A 299 8.49 6.98 -17.87
N PRO A 300 9.01 8.13 -17.40
CA PRO A 300 9.07 9.33 -18.22
C PRO A 300 9.92 9.06 -19.47
N PRO A 301 9.57 9.63 -20.63
CA PRO A 301 10.35 9.43 -21.85
C PRO A 301 11.78 9.92 -21.62
N LYS A 302 12.77 9.05 -21.91
CA LYS A 302 14.19 9.42 -21.84
C LYS A 302 14.39 10.66 -22.71
N LYS A 303 14.74 11.79 -22.08
CA LYS A 303 15.17 13.00 -22.81
C LYS A 303 16.33 12.59 -23.69
N ARG A 304 16.14 12.57 -25.02
CA ARG A 304 17.26 12.42 -25.96
C ARG A 304 18.23 13.54 -25.66
N GLY A 305 19.43 13.20 -25.18
CA GLY A 305 20.47 14.18 -24.92
C GLY A 305 20.74 14.95 -26.21
N GLY A 306 20.73 16.29 -26.14
CA GLY A 306 21.02 17.12 -27.29
C GLY A 306 22.48 16.93 -27.71
N GLY A 307 22.71 16.11 -28.74
CA GLY A 307 24.02 15.86 -29.32
C GLY A 307 24.55 17.07 -30.11
N GLY A 308 24.70 18.21 -29.44
CA GLY A 308 25.28 19.43 -30.01
C GLY A 308 26.80 19.31 -30.13
N SER A 309 27.28 18.81 -31.26
CA SER A 309 28.71 18.62 -31.52
C SER A 309 29.38 19.91 -32.01
N THR A 310 29.91 20.71 -31.07
CA THR A 310 30.97 21.70 -31.28
C THR A 310 31.76 21.85 -29.98
N GLY A 311 33.08 21.72 -29.89
CA GLY A 311 34.11 21.46 -30.90
C GLY A 311 35.49 21.84 -30.32
N ALA A 312 36.59 21.38 -30.94
CA ALA A 312 37.99 21.56 -30.51
C ALA A 312 38.40 20.87 -29.18
N GLY A 313 39.60 20.26 -29.17
CA GLY A 313 40.13 19.51 -28.02
C GLY A 313 41.06 18.35 -28.38
N SER A 314 42.02 18.56 -29.29
CA SER A 314 42.89 17.49 -29.78
C SER A 314 44.05 17.19 -28.81
N SER A 315 43.97 16.06 -28.09
CA SER A 315 45.15 15.24 -27.71
C SER A 315 44.72 13.92 -27.04
N GLY A 316 45.39 12.78 -27.24
CA GLY A 316 46.51 12.60 -28.18
C GLY A 316 47.54 11.51 -27.85
N ILE A 317 47.31 10.60 -26.89
CA ILE A 317 48.21 9.46 -26.64
C ILE A 317 47.41 8.15 -26.57
N ARG A 318 47.99 7.10 -27.16
CA ARG A 318 47.43 5.75 -27.30
C ARG A 318 48.18 4.79 -26.39
N ALA A 319 47.48 4.16 -25.44
CA ALA A 319 48.03 3.06 -24.64
C ALA A 319 47.73 1.70 -25.31
N PRO A 320 48.66 0.72 -25.27
CA PRO A 320 48.46 -0.61 -25.86
C PRO A 320 47.69 -1.58 -24.93
N ALA A 321 47.27 -2.72 -25.49
CA ALA A 321 46.54 -3.79 -24.80
C ALA A 321 47.48 -4.72 -23.97
N PRO A 322 46.94 -5.49 -22.99
CA PRO A 322 47.74 -6.27 -22.03
C PRO A 322 47.88 -7.76 -22.38
N THR A 323 48.94 -8.41 -21.87
CA THR A 323 49.11 -9.84 -21.45
C THR A 323 50.62 -10.20 -21.45
N PRO A 324 51.08 -11.33 -20.84
CA PRO A 324 50.40 -12.30 -19.95
C PRO A 324 51.08 -12.45 -18.57
N GLU A 325 50.58 -13.38 -17.74
CA GLU A 325 51.23 -13.84 -16.51
C GLU A 325 52.48 -14.71 -16.77
N GLN A 326 53.38 -14.83 -15.78
CA GLN A 326 53.93 -16.13 -15.39
C GLN A 326 54.36 -16.17 -13.90
N GLN A 327 54.74 -17.36 -13.41
CA GLN A 327 54.57 -17.77 -12.02
C GLN A 327 55.89 -18.26 -11.36
N ARG A 328 55.92 -18.36 -10.02
CA ARG A 328 56.85 -19.18 -9.19
C ARG A 328 58.31 -18.66 -9.03
N ARG A 329 59.08 -18.97 -7.97
CA ARG A 329 58.83 -19.63 -6.65
C ARG A 329 60.09 -19.53 -5.76
N GLY A 330 59.92 -19.46 -4.42
CA GLY A 330 60.96 -19.78 -3.43
C GLY A 330 61.85 -18.61 -2.96
N GLU A 331 62.58 -18.68 -1.83
CA GLU A 331 62.70 -19.76 -0.82
C GLU A 331 62.82 -19.21 0.63
N GLU A 332 63.00 -20.13 1.59
CA GLU A 332 62.94 -20.06 3.06
C GLU A 332 64.09 -19.21 3.71
N MET A 333 64.12 -18.84 5.00
CA MET A 333 64.32 -19.73 6.18
C MET A 333 64.15 -18.95 7.53
N SER A 334 63.94 -19.68 8.64
CA SER A 334 63.81 -19.17 10.05
C SER A 334 65.10 -19.47 10.87
N PRO A 335 65.15 -19.70 12.22
CA PRO A 335 64.34 -19.27 13.41
C PRO A 335 65.22 -18.81 14.63
N SER A 336 64.61 -18.47 15.80
CA SER A 336 65.11 -18.71 17.21
C SER A 336 64.19 -18.00 18.24
N ALA A 337 63.38 -18.69 19.08
CA ALA A 337 63.60 -19.13 20.48
C ALA A 337 63.72 -18.00 21.55
N GLY A 338 63.25 -18.12 22.82
CA GLY A 338 62.50 -19.16 23.56
C GLY A 338 62.00 -18.59 24.93
N SER A 339 61.09 -19.22 25.69
CA SER A 339 61.39 -20.24 26.74
C SER A 339 60.11 -20.83 27.40
N ARG A 340 60.27 -21.77 28.37
CA ARG A 340 59.22 -22.62 29.02
C ARG A 340 58.75 -22.10 30.41
N ILE A 341 57.68 -22.63 31.05
CA ILE A 341 57.64 -23.72 32.09
C ILE A 341 56.15 -23.85 32.57
N ILE A 342 55.43 -24.99 32.48
CA ILE A 342 55.28 -26.16 33.42
C ILE A 342 54.55 -25.82 34.76
N VAL A 343 53.56 -26.58 35.34
CA VAL A 343 52.55 -27.60 34.89
C VAL A 343 51.55 -27.93 36.05
N SER A 344 50.47 -28.73 35.82
CA SER A 344 49.57 -29.41 36.82
C SER A 344 48.59 -28.56 37.68
N SER A 345 47.53 -29.07 38.33
CA SER A 345 46.74 -30.34 38.27
C SER A 345 45.38 -30.19 39.02
N HIS A 346 44.43 -31.13 38.79
CA HIS A 346 43.29 -31.60 39.62
C HIS A 346 42.68 -30.75 40.75
N ASP A 347 41.33 -30.71 40.81
CA ASP A 347 40.59 -31.42 41.88
C ASP A 347 39.11 -31.72 41.51
N ALA A 348 38.42 -32.63 42.23
CA ALA A 348 37.01 -32.99 41.95
C ALA A 348 36.23 -33.67 43.10
N VAL A 349 35.08 -33.11 43.52
CA VAL A 349 34.05 -33.72 44.41
C VAL A 349 32.70 -32.96 44.31
N VAL A 350 31.51 -33.46 44.73
CA VAL A 350 30.78 -34.76 44.55
C VAL A 350 29.44 -34.74 45.34
N TYR A 351 28.46 -35.59 44.97
CA TYR A 351 27.15 -35.90 45.62
C TYR A 351 26.04 -34.81 45.66
N GLN A 352 24.75 -35.12 45.90
CA GLN A 352 23.79 -36.10 45.29
C GLN A 352 22.35 -35.81 45.81
N GLU A 353 21.33 -36.42 45.17
CA GLU A 353 19.91 -36.47 45.55
C GLU A 353 19.60 -36.94 47.00
N GLY A 354 18.41 -36.58 47.49
CA GLY A 354 17.75 -37.17 48.66
C GLY A 354 16.28 -36.72 48.74
N ALA A 355 15.34 -37.60 49.12
CA ALA A 355 13.89 -37.35 48.97
C ALA A 355 13.04 -37.92 50.14
N VAL A 356 11.71 -37.79 50.01
CA VAL A 356 10.60 -38.49 50.73
C VAL A 356 10.00 -37.82 51.99
N GLY A 357 8.66 -37.65 51.96
CA GLY A 357 7.75 -37.62 53.12
C GLY A 357 7.32 -36.24 53.67
N GLY A 358 6.06 -35.98 54.07
CA GLY A 358 4.80 -36.71 53.83
C GLY A 358 3.75 -36.62 54.96
N LEU A 359 2.48 -36.29 54.63
CA LEU A 359 1.28 -36.27 55.52
C LEU A 359 1.32 -35.18 56.63
N LYS A 360 0.24 -34.67 57.27
CA LYS A 360 -1.26 -34.67 57.23
C LYS A 360 -1.68 -33.34 57.95
N GLY A 361 -2.89 -32.76 57.91
CA GLY A 361 -4.20 -33.05 57.31
C GLY A 361 -5.18 -31.87 57.59
N GLY A 362 -6.47 -31.96 57.23
CA GLY A 362 -7.50 -30.92 57.46
C GLY A 362 -8.11 -30.92 58.89
N PRO A 363 -9.35 -30.41 59.14
CA PRO A 363 -10.54 -30.56 58.25
C PRO A 363 -11.62 -29.42 58.23
N SER A 364 -12.62 -29.57 57.32
CA SER A 364 -14.07 -29.18 57.46
C SER A 364 -14.46 -27.68 57.58
N ASN A 365 -15.68 -27.20 57.22
CA ASN A 365 -16.96 -27.82 56.81
C ASN A 365 -17.73 -26.87 55.83
N MET A 366 -18.51 -27.33 54.82
CA MET A 366 -20.00 -27.51 54.77
C MET A 366 -20.85 -26.26 55.10
N ALA A 367 -21.97 -25.90 54.45
CA ALA A 367 -22.75 -26.32 53.24
C ALA A 367 -23.76 -25.17 52.90
N GLY A 368 -24.74 -25.17 51.96
CA GLY A 368 -25.27 -26.09 50.93
C GLY A 368 -26.70 -25.65 50.47
N LEU A 369 -27.34 -26.38 49.54
CA LEU A 369 -28.82 -26.40 49.20
C LEU A 369 -29.44 -25.16 48.48
N GLU A 370 -30.52 -25.26 47.65
CA GLU A 370 -31.04 -26.30 46.73
C GLU A 370 -32.17 -25.75 45.79
N GLY A 371 -32.62 -26.52 44.77
CA GLY A 371 -33.80 -26.27 43.90
C GLY A 371 -33.45 -26.07 42.41
N ALA A 372 -33.85 -26.86 41.38
CA ALA A 372 -35.07 -27.63 41.02
C ALA A 372 -36.20 -26.75 40.41
N LEU A 373 -36.94 -27.11 39.33
CA LEU A 373 -37.05 -28.37 38.55
C LEU A 373 -37.71 -28.15 37.14
N MET A 374 -37.34 -28.93 36.10
CA MET A 374 -38.13 -29.27 34.85
C MET A 374 -38.58 -28.13 33.86
N MET A 375 -39.00 -28.35 32.59
CA MET A 375 -39.21 -29.54 31.72
C MET A 375 -39.15 -29.14 30.20
N ALA A 376 -38.77 -30.07 29.29
CA ALA A 376 -38.90 -30.05 27.80
C ALA A 376 -38.33 -28.82 27.02
N GLY A 377 -38.01 -28.83 25.72
CA GLY A 377 -38.08 -29.78 24.59
C GLY A 377 -38.23 -28.94 23.28
N ALA A 378 -37.67 -29.24 22.10
CA ALA A 378 -36.91 -30.40 21.62
C ALA A 378 -35.83 -30.00 20.56
N ARG A 379 -35.37 -30.96 19.75
CA ARG A 379 -34.37 -30.83 18.66
C ARG A 379 -34.89 -29.90 17.52
N GLY A 380 -34.07 -29.24 16.70
CA GLY A 380 -32.61 -29.11 16.72
C GLY A 380 -31.93 -29.52 15.40
N GLU A 381 -31.40 -28.54 14.67
CA GLU A 381 -30.42 -28.74 13.58
C GLU A 381 -29.16 -27.92 13.87
N ARG A 382 -27.97 -28.46 13.54
CA ARG A 382 -26.67 -27.78 13.70
C ARG A 382 -26.10 -27.49 12.32
N ASN A 383 -25.72 -26.24 12.06
CA ASN A 383 -24.75 -25.93 11.01
C ASN A 383 -23.37 -25.71 11.66
N GLU A 384 -22.48 -26.66 11.45
CA GLU A 384 -21.12 -26.66 12.02
C GLU A 384 -20.16 -25.86 11.13
N TYR A 385 -20.07 -24.55 11.34
CA TYR A 385 -18.98 -23.71 10.79
C TYR A 385 -18.53 -22.65 11.79
N ASN A 386 -17.75 -23.08 12.79
CA ASN A 386 -17.13 -22.20 13.77
C ASN A 386 -15.70 -22.66 14.07
N ASP A 387 -14.79 -22.51 13.10
CA ASP A 387 -13.36 -22.81 13.30
C ASP A 387 -12.42 -22.06 12.33
N ILE A 388 -12.55 -20.72 12.26
CA ILE A 388 -11.57 -19.85 11.59
C ILE A 388 -11.20 -18.66 12.49
N VAL A 389 -9.95 -18.66 12.96
CA VAL A 389 -9.25 -17.60 13.71
C VAL A 389 -9.79 -17.28 15.11
N SER A 390 -9.28 -18.03 16.10
CA SER A 390 -9.16 -17.55 17.48
C SER A 390 -8.16 -16.38 17.58
N LEU A 391 -8.52 -15.30 18.27
CA LEU A 391 -7.68 -14.10 18.53
C LEU A 391 -8.03 -13.40 19.86
#